data_AF-E3MNL5-F1
#
_entry.id   AF-E3MNL5-F1
#
_cell.length_a   1.000
_cell.length_b   1.000
_cell.length_c   1.000
_cell.angle_alpha   90.00
_cell.angle_beta   90.00
_cell.angle_gamma   90.00
#
_symmetry.space_group_name_H-M   'P 1'
#
loop_
_entity.id
_entity.type
_entity.pdbx_description
1 polymer ?
#
loop_
_entity_poly.entity_id
_entity_poly.type
_entity_poly.pdbx_seq_one_letter_code
_entity_poly.pdbx_strand_id
1 'polypeptide(L)'
;MRRRKNCLFLVNSRGFQPNSCYFCGNFSNFFAKNMPSSVQEVYHVVSHRPIYFWSANDVDQWLRRKRPLLALKYALSFLRHNITGRVLVELTDEDLREIGIELSDDRQGLLLEIKKEKLYSDLDEFSKLRTQAALN
;
A
#
# COMPACT_ATOMS: atom_id res chain seq x y z
N MET A 1 29.98 12.22 -31.81
CA MET A 1 28.66 12.40 -32.48
C MET A 1 27.59 11.93 -31.49
N ARG A 2 26.51 12.62 -31.10
CA ARG A 2 25.80 13.83 -31.52
C ARG A 2 25.18 14.53 -30.28
N ARG A 3 25.39 15.85 -30.20
CA ARG A 3 24.54 16.98 -29.75
C ARG A 3 23.91 17.06 -28.34
N ARG A 4 24.33 18.14 -27.65
CA ARG A 4 23.60 18.95 -26.65
C ARG A 4 22.21 19.42 -27.14
N LYS A 5 21.28 19.63 -26.20
CA LYS A 5 20.42 20.83 -26.14
C LYS A 5 20.23 21.25 -24.67
N ASN A 6 20.62 22.47 -24.37
CA ASN A 6 20.29 23.20 -23.14
C ASN A 6 18.78 23.50 -23.09
N CYS A 7 18.18 23.52 -21.91
CA CYS A 7 17.20 24.55 -21.56
C CYS A 7 17.43 24.98 -20.10
N LEU A 8 17.70 26.28 -19.97
CA LEU A 8 17.85 27.05 -18.75
C LEU A 8 16.46 27.34 -18.16
N PHE A 9 16.35 27.28 -16.83
CA PHE A 9 15.43 27.95 -15.91
C PHE A 9 14.19 28.71 -16.42
N LEU A 10 13.04 28.39 -15.83
CA LEU A 10 12.16 29.42 -15.25
C LEU A 10 11.78 29.02 -13.83
N VAL A 11 12.22 29.83 -12.87
CA VAL A 11 11.79 29.83 -11.47
C VAL A 11 10.84 31.02 -11.27
N ASN A 12 9.82 30.79 -10.42
CA ASN A 12 8.82 31.69 -9.81
C ASN A 12 7.52 31.95 -10.60
N SER A 13 6.32 31.80 -10.04
CA SER A 13 5.90 31.98 -8.64
C SER A 13 4.75 31.02 -8.26
N ARG A 14 4.76 30.52 -7.02
CA ARG A 14 3.82 29.57 -6.36
C ARG A 14 4.23 28.10 -6.44
N GLY A 15 4.45 27.53 -5.26
CA GLY A 15 4.43 26.08 -5.02
C GLY A 15 5.80 25.42 -5.15
N PHE A 16 6.39 25.13 -4.00
CA PHE A 16 6.78 23.79 -3.53
C PHE A 16 7.80 24.02 -2.42
N GLN A 17 7.40 23.78 -1.16
CA GLN A 17 8.37 23.66 -0.09
C GLN A 17 8.46 22.22 0.42
N PRO A 18 9.69 21.78 0.75
CA PRO A 18 10.12 20.40 0.63
C PRO A 18 10.55 19.89 2.01
N ASN A 19 9.73 19.07 2.65
CA ASN A 19 10.20 18.17 3.71
C ASN A 19 9.75 16.77 3.29
N SER A 20 10.58 15.78 3.04
CA SER A 20 12.01 15.60 3.09
C SER A 20 12.26 14.35 2.22
N CYS A 21 13.39 14.33 1.53
CA CYS A 21 13.90 13.26 0.69
C CYS A 21 13.45 11.82 1.07
N TYR A 22 12.79 11.12 0.15
CA TYR A 22 12.81 9.65 0.05
C TYR A 22 13.35 9.24 -1.32
N PHE A 23 14.57 9.66 -1.61
CA PHE A 23 15.34 9.04 -2.68
C PHE A 23 16.74 8.71 -2.17
N CYS A 24 16.79 7.74 -1.25
CA CYS A 24 17.85 6.74 -1.31
C CYS A 24 17.23 5.52 -2.00
N GLY A 25 17.67 5.28 -3.24
CA GLY A 25 17.19 4.18 -4.06
C GLY A 25 17.70 2.82 -3.58
N ASN A 26 16.99 1.77 -4.04
CA ASN A 26 17.39 0.36 -4.06
C ASN A 26 17.29 -0.49 -2.77
N PHE A 27 16.10 -0.64 -2.19
CA PHE A 27 15.84 -1.78 -1.28
C PHE A 27 15.16 -2.97 -1.99
N SER A 28 14.22 -2.73 -2.91
CA SER A 28 13.50 -3.81 -3.62
C SER A 28 14.39 -4.67 -4.54
N ASN A 29 15.47 -4.11 -5.09
CA ASN A 29 16.33 -4.79 -6.06
C ASN A 29 17.39 -5.73 -5.44
N PHE A 30 17.70 -5.58 -4.15
CA PHE A 30 18.70 -6.42 -3.46
C PHE A 30 18.07 -7.74 -2.98
N PHE A 31 16.82 -7.70 -2.53
CA PHE A 31 16.10 -8.85 -1.98
C PHE A 31 15.62 -9.84 -3.06
N ALA A 32 15.24 -9.34 -4.24
CA ALA A 32 14.81 -10.17 -5.37
C ALA A 32 15.97 -10.95 -6.04
N LYS A 33 17.22 -10.55 -5.83
CA LYS A 33 18.40 -11.12 -6.51
C LYS A 33 19.16 -12.18 -5.69
N ASN A 34 18.88 -12.35 -4.41
CA ASN A 34 19.60 -13.27 -3.51
C ASN A 34 18.67 -14.30 -2.82
N MET A 35 17.51 -14.61 -3.42
CA MET A 35 16.51 -15.49 -2.82
C MET A 35 16.80 -16.97 -3.16
N PRO A 36 17.05 -17.85 -2.18
CA PRO A 36 17.15 -19.29 -2.44
C PRO A 36 15.77 -19.84 -2.82
N SER A 37 15.76 -20.69 -3.84
CA SER A 37 14.61 -21.14 -4.63
C SER A 37 13.56 -21.99 -3.88
N SER A 38 13.73 -22.25 -2.57
CA SER A 38 12.90 -23.18 -1.81
C SER A 38 11.93 -22.54 -0.80
N VAL A 39 11.94 -21.22 -0.60
CA VAL A 39 11.07 -20.56 0.41
C VAL A 39 10.36 -19.32 -0.16
N GLN A 40 9.73 -19.50 -1.32
CA GLN A 40 8.72 -18.58 -1.87
C GLN A 40 7.33 -18.78 -1.21
N GLU A 41 7.21 -19.66 -0.20
CA GLU A 41 5.92 -20.24 0.18
C GLU A 41 5.15 -19.58 1.34
N VAL A 42 5.67 -18.58 2.08
CA VAL A 42 4.86 -17.95 3.14
C VAL A 42 5.08 -16.43 3.21
N TYR A 43 4.15 -15.69 2.58
CA TYR A 43 3.64 -14.32 2.82
C TYR A 43 4.25 -13.43 3.94
N HIS A 44 5.56 -13.27 4.03
CA HIS A 44 6.22 -12.26 4.87
C HIS A 44 6.53 -11.04 3.97
N VAL A 45 5.78 -9.93 3.98
CA VAL A 45 5.52 -9.03 5.11
C VAL A 45 4.04 -8.61 5.12
N VAL A 46 3.17 -9.41 5.74
CA VAL A 46 2.00 -8.85 6.42
C VAL A 46 2.56 -8.14 7.64
N SER A 47 2.18 -6.88 7.87
CA SER A 47 2.49 -6.24 9.14
C SER A 47 1.99 -7.19 10.23
N HIS A 48 2.81 -7.62 11.19
CA HIS A 48 2.37 -8.51 12.28
C HIS A 48 1.18 -7.93 13.10
N ARG A 49 0.83 -6.69 12.81
CA ARG A 49 -0.30 -5.93 13.31
C ARG A 49 -1.57 -6.20 12.47
N PRO A 50 -2.66 -6.66 13.09
CA PRO A 50 -3.95 -6.87 12.41
C PRO A 50 -4.43 -5.61 11.67
N ILE A 51 -5.17 -5.83 10.58
CA ILE A 51 -5.65 -4.75 9.69
C ILE A 51 -6.39 -3.65 10.46
N TYR A 52 -7.15 -4.01 11.49
CA TYR A 52 -7.92 -3.09 12.32
C TYR A 52 -7.06 -2.01 13.02
N PHE A 53 -5.77 -2.29 13.22
CA PHE A 53 -4.83 -1.38 13.89
C PHE A 53 -3.93 -0.61 12.91
N TRP A 54 -4.19 -0.68 11.62
CA TRP A 54 -3.42 0.04 10.62
C TRP A 54 -3.71 1.54 10.65
N SER A 55 -2.65 2.33 10.60
CA SER A 55 -2.73 3.78 10.33
C SER A 55 -2.99 4.05 8.85
N ALA A 56 -3.34 5.29 8.49
CA ALA A 56 -3.49 5.67 7.08
C ALA A 56 -2.20 5.48 6.26
N ASN A 57 -1.03 5.60 6.89
CA ASN A 57 0.26 5.31 6.27
C ASN A 57 0.46 3.81 6.02
N ASP A 58 0.01 2.95 6.93
CA ASP A 58 0.06 1.51 6.73
C ASP A 58 -0.85 1.07 5.58
N VAL A 59 -2.02 1.70 5.45
CA VAL A 59 -2.96 1.52 4.33
C VAL A 59 -2.34 1.97 3.00
N ASP A 60 -1.68 3.13 2.94
CA ASP A 60 -0.97 3.58 1.74
C ASP A 60 0.13 2.58 1.33
N GLN A 61 0.93 2.12 2.29
CA GLN A 61 1.97 1.12 2.02
C GLN A 61 1.38 -0.21 1.55
N TRP A 62 0.27 -0.65 2.13
CA TRP A 62 -0.43 -1.86 1.71
C TRP A 62 -0.92 -1.72 0.26
N LEU A 63 -1.57 -0.61 -0.07
CA LEU A 63 -2.09 -0.35 -1.40
C LEU A 63 -0.96 -0.34 -2.45
N ARG A 64 0.16 0.31 -2.14
CA ARG A 64 1.37 0.34 -3.00
C ARG A 64 1.96 -1.06 -3.22
N ARG A 65 1.93 -1.92 -2.22
CA ARG A 65 2.46 -3.30 -2.31
C ARG A 65 1.55 -4.21 -3.11
N LYS A 66 0.25 -4.19 -2.84
CA LYS A 66 -0.72 -5.14 -3.44
C LYS A 66 -1.17 -4.72 -4.83
N ARG A 67 -1.38 -3.41 -5.04
CA ARG A 67 -1.93 -2.84 -6.28
C ARG A 67 -1.17 -1.57 -6.68
N PRO A 68 0.09 -1.66 -7.12
CA PRO A 68 0.92 -0.48 -7.42
C PRO A 68 0.30 0.46 -8.46
N LEU A 69 -0.43 -0.07 -9.45
CA LEU A 69 -1.12 0.73 -10.46
C LEU A 69 -2.30 1.53 -9.88
N LEU A 70 -3.07 0.94 -8.96
CA LEU A 70 -4.17 1.63 -8.30
C LEU A 70 -3.64 2.61 -7.26
N ALA A 71 -2.53 2.28 -6.59
CA ALA A 71 -1.85 3.19 -5.68
C ALA A 71 -1.40 4.46 -6.39
N LEU A 72 -0.86 4.36 -7.61
CA LEU A 72 -0.45 5.55 -8.38
C LEU A 72 -1.61 6.52 -8.61
N LYS A 73 -2.83 6.00 -8.79
CA LYS A 73 -4.04 6.80 -9.03
C LYS A 73 -4.66 7.32 -7.73
N TYR A 74 -4.79 6.46 -6.72
CA TYR A 74 -5.72 6.67 -5.60
C TYR A 74 -5.04 6.80 -4.23
N ALA A 75 -3.74 6.55 -4.10
CA ALA A 75 -3.06 6.64 -2.82
C ALA A 75 -3.23 8.01 -2.14
N LEU A 76 -3.14 9.09 -2.91
CA LEU A 76 -3.35 10.44 -2.39
C LEU A 76 -4.79 10.66 -1.93
N SER A 77 -5.80 10.09 -2.60
CA SER A 77 -7.18 10.11 -2.11
C SER A 77 -7.31 9.38 -0.79
N PHE A 78 -6.76 8.17 -0.67
CA PHE A 78 -6.80 7.40 0.58
C PHE A 78 -6.15 8.17 1.75
N LEU A 79 -5.01 8.82 1.49
CA LEU A 79 -4.33 9.66 2.50
C LEU A 79 -5.14 10.92 2.85
N ARG A 80 -5.69 11.61 1.86
CA ARG A 80 -6.49 12.83 2.06
C ARG A 80 -7.74 12.58 2.89
N HIS A 81 -8.40 11.45 2.67
CA HIS A 81 -9.58 11.03 3.42
C HIS A 81 -9.22 10.29 4.72
N ASN A 82 -7.92 10.20 5.06
CA ASN A 82 -7.42 9.55 6.27
C ASN A 82 -7.97 8.12 6.46
N ILE A 83 -7.96 7.32 5.39
CA ILE A 83 -8.45 5.95 5.42
C ILE A 83 -7.53 5.09 6.29
N THR A 84 -7.93 4.86 7.54
CA THR A 84 -7.27 3.95 8.48
C THR A 84 -7.73 2.51 8.27
N GLY A 85 -7.05 1.54 8.89
CA GLY A 85 -7.41 0.13 8.78
C GLY A 85 -8.84 -0.21 9.20
N ARG A 86 -9.37 0.50 10.21
CA ARG A 86 -10.76 0.38 10.65
C ARG A 86 -11.74 0.79 9.54
N VAL A 87 -11.49 1.95 8.94
CA VAL A 87 -12.30 2.47 7.83
C VAL A 87 -12.16 1.56 6.61
N LEU A 88 -10.94 1.13 6.32
CA LEU A 88 -10.61 0.29 5.16
C LEU A 88 -11.46 -0.99 5.10
N VAL A 89 -11.65 -1.68 6.24
CA VAL A 89 -12.42 -2.93 6.28
C VAL A 89 -13.94 -2.73 6.19
N GLU A 90 -14.41 -1.50 6.35
CA GLU A 90 -15.82 -1.12 6.28
C GLU A 90 -16.21 -0.49 4.94
N LEU A 91 -15.22 -0.15 4.09
CA LEU A 91 -15.48 0.51 2.80
C LEU A 91 -16.43 -0.30 1.92
N THR A 92 -17.44 0.40 1.42
CA THR A 92 -18.41 -0.06 0.43
C THR A 92 -18.08 0.47 -0.97
N ASP A 93 -18.83 0.03 -1.98
CA ASP A 93 -18.70 0.57 -3.34
C ASP A 93 -18.99 2.09 -3.37
N GLU A 94 -19.99 2.54 -2.60
CA GLU A 94 -20.37 3.95 -2.55
C GLU A 94 -19.30 4.79 -1.85
N ASP A 95 -18.72 4.31 -0.74
CA ASP A 95 -17.63 5.04 -0.06
C ASP A 95 -16.41 5.23 -0.98
N LEU A 96 -16.08 4.21 -1.78
CA LEU A 96 -14.99 4.32 -2.76
C LEU A 96 -15.31 5.33 -3.86
N ARG A 97 -16.59 5.43 -4.26
CA ARG A 97 -17.03 6.42 -5.23
C ARG A 97 -16.95 7.83 -4.64
N GLU A 98 -17.39 8.03 -3.40
CA GLU A 98 -17.34 9.32 -2.71
C GLU A 98 -15.90 9.87 -2.54
N ILE A 99 -14.91 9.00 -2.38
CA ILE A 99 -13.49 9.41 -2.31
C ILE A 99 -12.84 9.61 -3.70
N GLY A 100 -13.61 9.50 -4.78
CA GLY A 100 -13.22 9.85 -6.15
C GLY A 100 -12.79 8.67 -7.04
N ILE A 101 -13.24 7.44 -6.75
CA ILE A 101 -12.94 6.26 -7.57
C ILE A 101 -14.15 5.93 -8.46
N GLU A 102 -14.24 6.63 -9.58
CA GLU A 102 -15.42 6.57 -10.47
C GLU A 102 -15.52 5.26 -11.28
N LEU A 103 -14.39 4.63 -11.59
CA LEU A 103 -14.36 3.41 -12.40
C LEU A 103 -14.82 2.20 -11.57
N SER A 104 -15.89 1.54 -12.01
CA SER A 104 -16.45 0.35 -11.34
C SER A 104 -15.44 -0.78 -11.22
N ASP A 105 -14.63 -1.01 -12.25
CA ASP A 105 -13.64 -2.09 -12.27
C ASP A 105 -12.53 -1.85 -11.24
N ASP A 106 -12.10 -0.59 -11.08
CA ASP A 106 -11.10 -0.21 -10.08
C ASP A 106 -11.70 -0.36 -8.67
N ARG A 107 -12.96 0.03 -8.45
CA ARG A 107 -13.65 -0.17 -7.15
C ARG A 107 -13.81 -1.64 -6.79
N GLN A 108 -14.34 -2.45 -7.70
CA GLN A 108 -14.49 -3.90 -7.50
C GLN A 108 -13.13 -4.56 -7.24
N GLY A 109 -12.10 -4.16 -7.99
CA GLY A 109 -10.73 -4.64 -7.80
C GLY A 109 -10.16 -4.31 -6.42
N LEU A 110 -10.43 -3.11 -5.90
CA LEU A 110 -10.03 -2.68 -4.56
C LEU A 110 -10.80 -3.44 -3.48
N LEU A 111 -12.13 -3.51 -3.57
CA LEU A 111 -12.96 -4.22 -2.61
C LEU A 111 -12.56 -5.69 -2.49
N LEU A 112 -12.21 -6.34 -3.60
CA LEU A 112 -11.71 -7.71 -3.59
C LEU A 112 -10.37 -7.81 -2.85
N GLU A 113 -9.46 -6.86 -3.04
CA GLU A 113 -8.17 -6.85 -2.37
C GLU A 113 -8.31 -6.61 -0.86
N ILE A 114 -9.21 -5.71 -0.46
CA ILE A 114 -9.55 -5.44 0.95
C ILE A 114 -10.07 -6.72 1.61
N LYS A 115 -11.00 -7.44 0.95
CA LYS A 115 -11.53 -8.72 1.45
C LYS A 115 -10.45 -9.77 1.65
N LYS A 116 -9.51 -9.88 0.70
CA LYS A 116 -8.36 -10.79 0.83
C LYS A 116 -7.52 -10.43 2.05
N GLU A 117 -7.16 -9.16 2.20
CA GLU A 117 -6.31 -8.72 3.32
C GLU A 117 -6.98 -8.97 4.67
N LYS A 118 -8.30 -8.75 4.76
CA LYS A 118 -9.09 -9.07 5.96
C LYS A 118 -9.00 -10.57 6.28
N LEU A 119 -9.25 -11.45 5.31
CA LEU A 119 -9.15 -12.89 5.51
C LEU A 119 -7.75 -13.33 5.93
N TYR A 120 -6.70 -12.74 5.35
CA TYR A 120 -5.32 -13.02 5.78
C TYR A 120 -5.07 -12.57 7.22
N SER A 121 -5.54 -11.40 7.62
CA SER A 121 -5.44 -10.89 8.99
C SER A 121 -6.18 -11.80 9.97
N ASP A 122 -7.40 -12.23 9.64
CA ASP A 122 -8.23 -13.09 10.49
C ASP A 122 -7.59 -14.49 10.67
N LEU A 123 -7.05 -15.06 9.59
CA LEU A 123 -6.34 -16.35 9.62
C LEU A 123 -5.05 -16.30 10.45
N ASP A 124 -4.30 -15.20 10.33
CA ASP A 124 -3.08 -14.98 11.13
C ASP A 124 -3.42 -14.85 12.62
N GLU A 125 -4.47 -14.09 12.96
CA GLU A 125 -4.95 -13.96 14.33
C GLU A 125 -5.42 -15.31 14.90
N PHE A 126 -6.22 -16.07 14.14
CA PHE A 126 -6.65 -17.40 14.55
C PHE A 126 -5.47 -18.36 14.80
N SER A 127 -4.46 -18.31 13.93
CA SER A 127 -3.25 -19.12 14.06
C SER A 127 -2.48 -18.79 15.33
N LYS A 128 -2.36 -17.50 15.67
CA LYS A 128 -1.70 -17.03 16.91
C LYS A 128 -2.45 -17.49 18.16
N LEU A 129 -3.77 -17.40 18.17
CA LEU A 129 -4.60 -17.87 19.29
C LEU A 129 -4.40 -19.38 19.53
N ARG A 130 -4.36 -20.18 18.46
CA ARG A 130 -4.13 -21.62 18.57
C ARG A 130 -2.76 -21.94 19.18
N THR A 131 -1.71 -21.22 18.78
CA THR A 131 -0.36 -21.42 19.33
C THR A 131 -0.28 -21.01 20.80
N GLN A 132 -0.94 -19.92 21.20
CA GLN A 132 -0.98 -19.50 22.61
C GLN A 132 -1.71 -20.51 23.50
N ALA A 133 -2.80 -21.10 23.02
CA ALA A 133 -3.52 -22.14 23.74
C ALA A 133 -2.70 -23.42 23.95
N ALA A 134 -1.69 -23.69 23.10
CA ALA A 134 -0.81 -24.85 23.23
C ALA A 134 0.35 -24.64 24.24
N LEU A 135 0.54 -23.41 24.75
CA LEU A 135 1.59 -23.06 25.72
C LEU A 135 1.06 -22.94 27.16
N ASN A 136 -0.25 -23.05 27.36
CA ASN A 136 -0.92 -23.04 28.65
C ASN A 136 -1.47 -24.44 28.98
#